data_AF-A0A917EJ85-F1
#
_entry.id   AF-A0A917EJ85-F1
#
_cell.length_a   1.000
_cell.length_b   1.000
_cell.length_c   1.000
_cell.angle_alpha   90.00
_cell.angle_beta   90.00
_cell.angle_gamma   90.00
#
_symmetry.space_group_name_H-M   'P 1'
#
loop_
_entity.id
_entity.type
_entity.pdbx_description
1 polymer ?
#
loop_
_entity_poly.entity_id
_entity_poly.type
_entity_poly.pdbx_seq_one_letter_code
_entity_poly.pdbx_strand_id
1 'polypeptide(L)'
;MFDYDGKHTDPARTIYKRGLQKKVNRQTSGKAFGIVDTESELESITLIAADLDPRVRRVRPQPCTFDLNTGDAYPSKQALMDAVHGTRYRPWCYTPDFLLELVDGSKVFVESKHTRFLERHPTFSAVPIAMADYGHRYAIVTERMLPRPLQRNLRTLKVSPTVPLNADQRSWLIDDCPSSLLFREIEDLGFGRNRVYTAIREGYLAAKLDKTPFNDRTVLMPSAGSTAHLEVLPI
;
A
#
# COMPACT_ATOMS: atom_id res chain seq x y z
N MET A 1 -48.43 -6.49 22.99
CA MET A 1 -47.87 -5.50 22.04
C MET A 1 -46.49 -5.17 22.57
N PHE A 2 -45.45 -5.77 22.00
CA PHE A 2 -44.08 -5.69 22.51
C PHE A 2 -43.37 -4.54 21.78
N ASP A 3 -43.10 -3.44 22.50
CA ASP A 3 -42.17 -2.41 22.06
C ASP A 3 -40.75 -2.85 22.37
N TYR A 4 -39.96 -3.05 21.31
CA TYR A 4 -38.56 -3.45 21.37
C TYR A 4 -37.67 -2.19 21.29
N ASP A 5 -37.53 -1.46 22.41
CA ASP A 5 -36.60 -0.34 22.54
C ASP A 5 -35.21 -0.88 22.95
N GLY A 6 -34.50 -1.45 21.97
CA GLY A 6 -33.15 -1.99 22.13
C GLY A 6 -32.08 -0.90 22.15
N LYS A 7 -32.05 -0.10 23.22
CA LYS A 7 -30.95 0.84 23.51
C LYS A 7 -29.63 0.09 23.56
N HIS A 8 -28.69 0.48 22.69
CA HIS A 8 -27.28 0.11 22.83
C HIS A 8 -26.83 0.47 24.25
N THR A 9 -26.52 -0.55 25.05
CA THR A 9 -25.92 -0.38 26.36
C THR A 9 -24.54 0.22 26.19
N ASP A 10 -24.36 1.44 26.73
CA ASP A 10 -23.03 2.02 26.87
C ASP A 10 -22.10 1.04 27.60
N PRO A 11 -20.85 0.88 27.13
CA PRO A 11 -19.94 -0.09 27.72
C PRO A 11 -19.73 0.20 29.22
N ALA A 12 -19.72 -0.86 30.03
CA ALA A 12 -19.63 -0.83 31.50
C ALA A 12 -18.34 -0.20 32.07
N ARG A 13 -17.43 0.33 31.22
CA ARG A 13 -16.26 1.09 31.65
C ARG A 13 -16.41 2.53 31.17
N THR A 14 -16.13 3.49 32.05
CA THR A 14 -15.94 4.89 31.67
C THR A 14 -14.76 4.98 30.69
N ILE A 15 -15.06 5.10 29.39
CA ILE A 15 -14.05 5.39 28.38
C ILE A 15 -13.74 6.87 28.48
N TYR A 16 -12.74 7.23 29.27
CA TYR A 16 -12.14 8.56 29.17
C TYR A 16 -11.68 8.76 27.72
N LYS A 17 -12.11 9.84 27.07
CA LYS A 17 -11.49 10.34 25.82
C LYS A 17 -10.06 10.74 26.18
N ARG A 18 -9.14 9.77 26.28
CA ARG A 18 -7.69 10.01 26.26
C ARG A 18 -7.44 10.83 25.00
N GLY A 19 -6.92 12.05 25.19
CA GLY A 19 -6.77 13.04 24.14
C GLY A 19 -6.22 12.41 22.87
N LEU A 20 -6.99 12.56 21.77
CA LEU A 20 -6.65 12.28 20.37
C LEU A 20 -5.37 11.43 20.14
N GLN A 21 -5.31 10.21 20.69
CA GLN A 21 -4.31 9.24 20.25
C GLN A 21 -4.79 8.75 18.89
N LYS A 22 -4.29 9.40 17.82
CA LYS A 22 -4.47 8.88 16.46
C LYS A 22 -4.01 7.42 16.46
N LYS A 23 -4.85 6.52 15.97
CA LYS A 23 -4.49 5.12 15.80
C LYS A 23 -3.35 5.06 14.77
N VAL A 24 -2.17 4.68 15.21
CA VAL A 24 -1.03 4.41 14.34
C VAL A 24 -1.04 2.93 13.98
N ASN A 25 -0.85 2.61 12.71
CA ASN A 25 -0.65 1.24 12.25
C ASN A 25 0.86 1.01 12.06
N ARG A 26 1.41 0.08 12.84
CA ARG A 26 2.81 -0.33 12.74
C ARG A 26 2.96 -1.52 11.81
N GLN A 27 3.84 -1.43 10.83
CA GLN A 27 4.05 -2.50 9.85
C GLN A 27 5.53 -2.72 9.55
N THR A 28 5.90 -3.98 9.31
CA THR A 28 7.20 -4.32 8.74
C THR A 28 7.12 -4.31 7.22
N SER A 29 8.14 -3.75 6.57
CA SER A 29 8.29 -3.79 5.10
C SER A 29 9.67 -4.36 4.78
N GLY A 30 9.74 -5.24 3.78
CA GLY A 30 11.02 -5.74 3.28
C GLY A 30 11.80 -4.66 2.51
N LYS A 31 11.12 -3.58 2.10
CA LYS A 31 11.67 -2.48 1.30
C LYS A 31 11.86 -1.17 2.09
N ALA A 32 11.41 -1.10 3.34
CA ALA A 32 11.67 0.02 4.23
C ALA A 32 12.71 -0.36 5.30
N PHE A 33 13.37 0.65 5.87
CA PHE A 33 14.24 0.42 7.01
C PHE A 33 13.42 0.39 8.30
N GLY A 34 13.44 -0.75 9.01
CA GLY A 34 12.78 -0.89 10.31
C GLY A 34 11.26 -1.01 10.25
N ILE A 35 10.60 -0.55 11.31
CA ILE A 35 9.14 -0.52 11.42
C ILE A 35 8.63 0.81 10.85
N VAL A 36 7.62 0.73 9.98
CA VAL A 36 6.95 1.90 9.42
C VAL A 36 5.65 2.15 10.18
N ASP A 37 5.54 3.37 10.70
CA ASP A 37 4.32 3.88 11.33
C ASP A 37 3.50 4.63 10.28
N THR A 38 2.22 4.27 10.12
CA THR A 38 1.28 4.94 9.20
C THR A 38 0.07 5.45 9.98
N GLU A 39 -0.47 6.61 9.58
CA GLU A 39 -1.54 7.30 10.29
C GLU A 39 -2.95 6.90 9.83
N SER A 40 -3.05 6.24 8.69
CA SER A 40 -4.34 5.82 8.12
C SER A 40 -4.32 4.38 7.58
N GLU A 41 -5.52 3.80 7.40
CA GLU A 41 -5.65 2.50 6.75
C GLU A 41 -5.22 2.57 5.27
N LEU A 42 -5.45 3.70 4.60
CA LEU A 42 -5.08 3.88 3.20
C LEU A 42 -3.56 3.91 3.05
N GLU A 43 -2.84 4.69 3.86
CA GLU A 43 -1.36 4.66 3.90
C GLU A 43 -0.83 3.26 4.19
N SER A 44 -1.46 2.59 5.16
CA SER A 44 -1.12 1.22 5.52
C SER A 44 -1.22 0.26 4.34
N ILE A 45 -2.27 0.33 3.53
CA ILE A 45 -2.41 -0.56 2.38
C ILE A 45 -1.56 -0.12 1.18
N THR A 46 -1.34 1.19 1.00
CA THR A 46 -0.38 1.73 0.02
C THR A 46 1.03 1.22 0.29
N LEU A 47 1.46 1.19 1.56
CA LEU A 47 2.74 0.62 1.96
C LEU A 47 2.83 -0.86 1.61
N ILE A 48 1.79 -1.65 1.89
CA ILE A 48 1.77 -3.09 1.55
C ILE A 48 1.85 -3.29 0.04
N ALA A 49 1.10 -2.49 -0.74
CA ALA A 49 1.16 -2.53 -2.19
C ALA A 49 2.58 -2.24 -2.69
N ALA A 50 3.24 -1.20 -2.18
CA ALA A 50 4.62 -0.87 -2.53
C ALA A 50 5.61 -1.97 -2.12
N ASP A 51 5.40 -2.62 -0.97
CA ASP A 51 6.22 -3.73 -0.51
C ASP A 51 6.12 -4.95 -1.44
N LEU A 52 4.95 -5.18 -2.05
CA LEU A 52 4.71 -6.27 -2.98
C LEU A 52 5.02 -5.91 -4.45
N ASP A 53 5.01 -4.64 -4.81
CA ASP A 53 5.19 -4.18 -6.21
C ASP A 53 6.63 -4.43 -6.70
N PRO A 54 6.86 -5.28 -7.70
CA PRO A 54 8.20 -5.66 -8.18
C PRO A 54 9.03 -4.46 -8.70
N ARG A 55 8.38 -3.38 -9.13
CA ARG A 55 9.04 -2.17 -9.62
C ARG A 55 9.65 -1.35 -8.49
N VAL A 56 9.16 -1.51 -7.26
CA VAL A 56 9.64 -0.78 -6.09
C VAL A 56 10.84 -1.52 -5.48
N ARG A 57 11.97 -0.82 -5.36
CA ARG A 57 13.17 -1.32 -4.68
C ARG A 57 13.22 -0.89 -3.21
N ARG A 58 12.83 0.35 -2.91
CA ARG A 58 12.89 0.90 -1.55
C ARG A 58 11.71 1.82 -1.26
N VAL A 59 11.26 1.81 -0.02
CA VAL A 59 10.23 2.71 0.52
C VAL A 59 10.83 3.56 1.64
N ARG A 60 10.59 4.86 1.59
CA ARG A 60 10.92 5.80 2.67
C ARG A 60 9.65 6.52 3.14
N PRO A 61 9.15 6.25 4.36
CA PRO A 61 8.01 6.98 4.89
C PRO A 61 8.40 8.42 5.25
N GLN A 62 7.50 9.37 5.04
CA GLN A 62 7.63 10.79 5.36
C GLN A 62 9.06 11.33 5.09
N PRO A 63 9.51 11.24 3.83
CA PRO A 63 10.93 11.30 3.47
C PRO A 63 11.58 12.66 3.72
N CYS A 64 10.79 13.73 3.63
CA CYS A 64 11.16 15.14 3.78
C CYS A 64 9.89 16.01 3.84
N THR A 65 10.04 17.28 4.20
CA THR A 65 9.00 18.30 4.11
C THR A 65 9.42 19.35 3.09
N PHE A 66 8.56 19.62 2.12
CA PHE A 66 8.74 20.69 1.15
C PHE A 66 8.13 21.99 1.65
N ASP A 67 8.74 23.10 1.25
CA ASP A 67 8.03 24.37 1.08
C ASP A 67 7.57 24.50 -0.37
N LEU A 68 6.28 24.34 -0.62
CA LEU A 68 5.74 24.36 -1.98
C LEU A 68 5.75 25.75 -2.62
N ASN A 69 6.03 26.82 -1.87
CA ASN A 69 6.24 28.15 -2.46
C ASN A 69 7.61 28.29 -3.13
N THR A 70 8.63 27.52 -2.72
CA THR A 70 10.01 27.62 -3.23
C THR A 70 10.52 26.35 -3.89
N GLY A 71 9.94 25.20 -3.56
CA GLY A 71 10.40 23.88 -3.96
C GLY A 71 11.48 23.30 -3.06
N ASP A 72 11.93 24.04 -2.03
CA ASP A 72 12.99 23.58 -1.13
C ASP A 72 12.52 22.41 -0.27
N ALA A 73 13.38 21.39 -0.15
CA ALA A 73 13.14 20.20 0.65
C ALA A 73 13.95 20.25 1.96
N TYR A 74 13.26 20.03 3.08
CA TYR A 74 13.83 20.02 4.41
C TYR A 74 13.72 18.61 5.04
N PRO A 75 14.66 18.21 5.90
CA PRO A 75 14.63 16.90 6.55
C PRO A 75 13.38 16.65 7.40
N SER A 76 12.74 17.71 7.90
CA SER A 76 11.52 17.65 8.68
C SER A 76 10.75 18.97 8.62
N LYS A 77 9.48 18.94 9.03
CA LYS A 77 8.69 20.14 9.22
C LYS A 77 9.33 21.10 10.22
N GLN A 78 9.94 20.58 11.29
CA GLN A 78 10.62 21.43 12.27
C GLN A 78 11.79 22.17 11.64
N ALA A 79 12.61 21.49 10.82
CA ALA A 79 13.73 22.12 10.13
C ALA A 79 13.29 23.24 9.17
N LEU A 80 12.17 23.06 8.47
CA LEU A 80 11.57 24.12 7.66
C LEU A 80 11.11 25.31 8.52
N MET A 81 10.41 25.04 9.64
CA MET A 81 9.95 26.10 10.53
C MET A 81 11.11 26.87 11.19
N ASP A 82 12.20 26.18 11.52
CA ASP A 82 13.42 26.78 12.07
C ASP A 82 14.12 27.67 11.03
N ALA A 83 14.17 27.22 9.77
CA ALA A 83 14.79 27.98 8.68
C ALA A 83 14.09 29.32 8.40
N VAL A 84 12.78 29.40 8.64
CA VAL A 84 11.98 30.62 8.43
C VAL A 84 11.71 31.39 9.73
N HIS A 85 12.24 30.92 10.86
CA HIS A 85 11.98 31.51 12.16
C HIS A 85 12.49 32.97 12.21
N GLY A 86 11.70 33.85 12.83
CA GLY A 86 12.03 35.29 12.93
C GLY A 86 11.79 36.09 11.64
N THR A 87 11.34 35.45 10.56
CA THR A 87 10.96 36.12 9.31
C THR A 87 9.45 36.39 9.25
N ARG A 88 9.00 37.24 8.31
CA ARG A 88 7.57 37.41 8.00
C ARG A 88 7.04 36.37 6.99
N TYR A 89 7.92 35.50 6.50
CA TYR A 89 7.61 34.54 5.46
C TYR A 89 6.73 33.40 6.00
N ARG A 90 5.78 32.93 5.17
CA ARG A 90 4.85 31.85 5.53
C ARG A 90 5.02 30.69 4.55
N PRO A 91 5.71 29.61 4.95
CA PRO A 91 5.95 28.48 4.05
C PRO A 91 4.66 27.72 3.77
N TRP A 92 4.54 27.16 2.56
CA TRP A 92 3.49 26.21 2.22
C TRP A 92 4.00 24.79 2.49
N CYS A 93 3.98 24.40 3.78
CA CYS A 93 4.53 23.12 4.22
C CYS A 93 3.76 21.92 3.67
N TYR A 94 4.47 20.98 3.06
CA TYR A 94 3.90 19.72 2.59
C TYR A 94 4.87 18.55 2.83
N THR A 95 4.38 17.47 3.43
CA THR A 95 5.14 16.24 3.68
C THR A 95 4.44 15.10 2.94
N PRO A 96 5.06 14.51 1.91
CA PRO A 96 4.52 13.32 1.26
C PRO A 96 4.49 12.12 2.20
N ASP A 97 3.50 11.24 2.05
CA ASP A 97 3.43 10.01 2.86
C ASP A 97 4.63 9.08 2.61
N PHE A 98 5.03 8.91 1.35
CA PHE A 98 6.15 8.04 0.97
C PHE A 98 7.00 8.62 -0.16
N LEU A 99 8.28 8.22 -0.19
CA LEU A 99 9.12 8.22 -1.37
C LEU A 99 9.42 6.77 -1.77
N LEU A 100 9.08 6.42 -2.99
CA LEU A 100 9.42 5.15 -3.61
C LEU A 100 10.64 5.32 -4.49
N GLU A 101 11.62 4.45 -4.32
CA GLU A 101 12.77 4.31 -5.21
C GLU A 101 12.54 3.05 -6.05
N LEU A 102 12.49 3.20 -7.36
CA LEU A 102 12.19 2.11 -8.29
C LEU A 102 13.47 1.35 -8.68
N VAL A 103 13.29 0.18 -9.28
CA VAL A 103 14.38 -0.68 -9.76
C VAL A 103 15.23 -0.01 -10.84
N ASP A 104 14.63 0.86 -11.67
CA ASP A 104 15.31 1.66 -12.69
C ASP A 104 16.08 2.88 -12.11
N GLY A 105 16.06 3.06 -10.79
CA GLY A 105 16.70 4.18 -10.09
C GLY A 105 15.84 5.44 -10.01
N SER A 106 14.70 5.48 -10.70
CA SER A 106 13.79 6.61 -10.63
C SER A 106 13.08 6.70 -9.28
N LYS A 107 12.57 7.89 -8.97
CA LYS A 107 11.97 8.25 -7.68
C LYS A 107 10.58 8.81 -7.87
N VAL A 108 9.63 8.36 -7.04
CA VAL A 108 8.24 8.83 -7.08
C VAL A 108 7.78 9.13 -5.66
N PHE A 109 7.31 10.35 -5.42
CA PHE A 109 6.60 10.69 -4.19
C PHE A 109 5.16 10.18 -4.27
N VAL A 110 4.69 9.59 -3.19
CA VAL A 110 3.36 8.98 -3.12
C VAL A 110 2.60 9.57 -1.96
N GLU A 111 1.35 9.96 -2.23
CA GLU A 111 0.41 10.45 -1.25
C GLU A 111 -0.86 9.60 -1.25
N SER A 112 -1.31 9.21 -0.06
CA SER A 112 -2.56 8.49 0.15
C SER A 112 -3.66 9.47 0.57
N LYS A 113 -4.70 9.61 -0.27
CA LYS A 113 -5.87 10.44 0.05
C LYS A 113 -7.16 9.78 -0.41
N HIS A 114 -8.18 9.83 0.46
CA HIS A 114 -9.51 9.40 0.08
C HIS A 114 -10.12 10.31 -0.99
N THR A 115 -10.87 9.77 -1.95
CA THR A 115 -11.52 10.59 -2.98
C THR A 115 -12.44 11.63 -2.37
N ARG A 116 -13.14 11.30 -1.28
CA ARG A 116 -13.97 12.24 -0.53
C ARG A 116 -13.17 13.44 0.02
N PHE A 117 -11.91 13.25 0.39
CA PHE A 117 -11.05 14.35 0.84
C PHE A 117 -10.74 15.28 -0.34
N LEU A 118 -10.37 14.71 -1.48
CA LEU A 118 -10.04 15.46 -2.69
C LEU A 118 -11.25 16.26 -3.21
N GLU A 119 -12.44 15.67 -3.19
CA GLU A 119 -13.70 16.34 -3.56
C GLU A 119 -14.02 17.53 -2.64
N ARG A 120 -13.68 17.43 -1.34
CA ARG A 120 -13.91 18.49 -0.34
C ARG A 120 -12.84 19.57 -0.31
N HIS A 121 -11.64 19.25 -0.78
CA HIS A 121 -10.49 20.15 -0.77
C HIS A 121 -9.92 20.24 -2.18
N PRO A 122 -10.65 20.85 -3.13
CA PRO A 122 -10.21 20.95 -4.53
C PRO A 122 -8.89 21.70 -4.67
N THR A 123 -8.55 22.58 -3.71
CA THR A 123 -7.25 23.26 -3.62
C THR A 123 -6.07 22.30 -3.45
N PHE A 124 -6.29 21.06 -3.03
CA PHE A 124 -5.24 20.04 -2.96
C PHE A 124 -4.66 19.71 -4.34
N SER A 125 -5.40 19.96 -5.44
CA SER A 125 -4.89 19.83 -6.80
C SER A 125 -3.64 20.68 -7.08
N ALA A 126 -3.42 21.74 -6.30
CA ALA A 126 -2.23 22.57 -6.42
C ALA A 126 -0.95 21.85 -5.93
N VAL A 127 -1.06 20.82 -5.07
CA VAL A 127 0.10 20.05 -4.57
C VAL A 127 0.77 19.23 -5.68
N PRO A 128 0.05 18.36 -6.44
CA PRO A 128 0.63 17.68 -7.60
C PRO A 128 1.27 18.62 -8.62
N ILE A 129 0.63 19.77 -8.88
CA ILE A 129 1.13 20.78 -9.83
C ILE A 129 2.45 21.35 -9.33
N ALA A 130 2.51 21.84 -8.09
CA ALA A 130 3.73 22.37 -7.50
C ALA A 130 4.87 21.33 -7.49
N MET A 131 4.57 20.08 -7.09
CA MET A 131 5.57 19.00 -7.11
C MET A 131 6.12 18.75 -8.51
N ALA A 132 5.26 18.75 -9.53
CA ALA A 132 5.67 18.58 -10.92
C ALA A 132 6.48 19.77 -11.45
N ASP A 133 6.11 21.01 -11.09
CA ASP A 133 6.84 22.22 -11.47
C ASP A 133 8.27 22.23 -10.92
N TYR A 134 8.51 21.62 -9.76
CA TYR A 134 9.84 21.39 -9.19
C TYR A 134 10.54 20.11 -9.69
N GLY A 135 10.00 19.47 -10.73
CA GLY A 135 10.62 18.31 -11.38
C GLY A 135 10.47 17.00 -10.63
N HIS A 136 9.53 16.88 -9.69
CA HIS A 136 9.28 15.65 -8.94
C HIS A 136 8.15 14.82 -9.56
N ARG A 137 8.40 13.52 -9.74
CA ARG A 137 7.31 12.56 -10.02
C ARG A 137 6.48 12.40 -8.76
N TYR A 138 5.17 12.51 -8.91
CA TYR A 138 4.22 12.50 -7.81
C TYR A 138 2.97 11.69 -8.18
N ALA A 139 2.55 10.80 -7.29
CA ALA A 139 1.39 9.94 -7.47
C ALA A 139 0.43 10.03 -6.28
N ILE A 140 -0.86 10.16 -6.56
CA ILE A 140 -1.91 10.07 -5.54
C ILE A 140 -2.53 8.67 -5.61
N VAL A 141 -2.55 7.98 -4.47
CA VAL A 141 -3.23 6.71 -4.27
C VAL A 141 -4.54 6.97 -3.53
N THR A 142 -5.63 6.43 -4.08
CA THR A 142 -6.97 6.57 -3.50
C THR A 142 -7.55 5.20 -3.16
N GLU A 143 -8.57 5.18 -2.30
CA GLU A 143 -9.31 3.96 -1.94
C GLU A 143 -10.01 3.31 -3.14
N ARG A 144 -10.27 4.06 -4.23
CA ARG A 144 -10.86 3.51 -5.45
C ARG A 144 -9.88 2.62 -6.22
N MET A 145 -8.58 2.94 -6.16
CA MET A 145 -7.53 2.14 -6.79
C MET A 145 -7.26 0.85 -6.00
N LEU A 146 -7.55 0.86 -4.70
CA LEU A 146 -7.33 -0.26 -3.79
C LEU A 146 -8.65 -0.77 -3.21
N PRO A 147 -9.54 -1.40 -4.02
CA PRO A 147 -10.82 -1.90 -3.54
C PRO A 147 -10.65 -3.00 -2.48
N ARG A 148 -11.65 -3.19 -1.61
CA ARG A 148 -11.57 -4.10 -0.45
C ARG A 148 -11.05 -5.52 -0.77
N PRO A 149 -11.45 -6.20 -1.87
CA PRO A 149 -10.89 -7.50 -2.22
C PRO A 149 -9.37 -7.44 -2.45
N LEU A 150 -8.90 -6.44 -3.20
CA LEU A 150 -7.48 -6.20 -3.43
C LEU A 150 -6.74 -5.99 -2.11
N GLN A 151 -7.27 -5.14 -1.22
CA GLN A 151 -6.62 -4.89 0.08
C GLN A 151 -6.44 -6.17 0.90
N ARG A 152 -7.47 -7.04 0.91
CA ARG A 152 -7.42 -8.33 1.63
C ARG A 152 -6.37 -9.25 1.02
N ASN A 153 -6.34 -9.36 -0.30
CA ASN A 153 -5.40 -10.22 -1.01
C ASN A 153 -3.95 -9.75 -0.85
N LEU A 154 -3.70 -8.44 -0.95
CA LEU A 154 -2.37 -7.87 -0.67
C LEU A 154 -1.94 -8.14 0.77
N ARG A 155 -2.83 -7.96 1.75
CA ARG A 155 -2.53 -8.31 3.16
C ARG A 155 -2.19 -9.79 3.31
N THR A 156 -2.97 -10.68 2.69
CA THR A 156 -2.68 -12.13 2.69
C THR A 156 -1.31 -12.43 2.10
N LEU A 157 -1.00 -11.91 0.91
CA LEU A 157 0.32 -12.10 0.29
C LEU A 157 1.45 -11.52 1.12
N LYS A 158 1.22 -10.41 1.84
CA LYS A 158 2.24 -9.78 2.67
C LYS A 158 2.54 -10.56 3.95
N VAL A 159 1.53 -11.11 4.61
CA VAL A 159 1.70 -11.82 5.90
C VAL A 159 2.00 -13.30 5.72
N SER A 160 1.61 -13.90 4.59
CA SER A 160 1.87 -15.31 4.32
C SER A 160 3.36 -15.58 4.17
N PRO A 161 3.92 -16.58 4.87
CA PRO A 161 5.34 -16.87 4.80
C PRO A 161 5.74 -17.24 3.37
N THR A 162 6.96 -16.85 2.99
CA THR A 162 7.59 -17.32 1.76
C THR A 162 8.10 -18.73 1.98
N VAL A 163 7.49 -19.69 1.30
CA VAL A 163 7.89 -21.10 1.34
C VAL A 163 8.50 -21.42 -0.02
N PRO A 164 9.81 -21.73 -0.09
CA PRO A 164 10.47 -22.01 -1.36
C PRO A 164 9.77 -23.12 -2.13
N LEU A 165 9.64 -22.91 -3.44
CA LEU A 165 9.24 -23.94 -4.40
C LEU A 165 10.44 -24.85 -4.68
N ASN A 166 10.24 -26.17 -4.62
CA ASN A 166 11.26 -27.13 -5.02
C ASN A 166 11.42 -27.17 -6.55
N ALA A 167 12.44 -27.88 -7.06
CA ALA A 167 12.73 -27.94 -8.49
C ALA A 167 11.56 -28.50 -9.30
N ASP A 168 10.97 -29.62 -8.85
CA ASP A 168 9.85 -30.28 -9.54
C ASP A 168 8.61 -29.38 -9.61
N GLN A 169 8.31 -28.66 -8.53
CA GLN A 169 7.22 -27.69 -8.48
C GLN A 169 7.44 -26.51 -9.43
N ARG A 170 8.68 -26.02 -9.53
CA ARG A 170 9.01 -24.94 -10.47
C ARG A 170 8.88 -25.42 -11.91
N SER A 171 9.41 -26.60 -12.23
CA SER A 171 9.30 -27.19 -13.57
C SER A 171 7.83 -27.38 -13.93
N TRP A 172 7.03 -27.99 -13.05
CA TRP A 172 5.60 -28.17 -13.30
C TRP A 172 4.87 -26.84 -13.52
N LEU A 173 5.17 -25.80 -12.72
CA LEU A 173 4.57 -24.47 -12.89
C LEU A 173 4.92 -23.80 -14.23
N ILE A 174 6.08 -24.13 -14.81
CA ILE A 174 6.55 -23.56 -16.09
C ILE A 174 6.04 -24.40 -17.27
N ASP A 175 6.17 -25.72 -17.19
CA ASP A 175 6.08 -26.62 -18.33
C ASP A 175 4.68 -27.27 -18.45
N ASP A 176 4.04 -27.57 -17.32
CA ASP A 176 2.85 -28.43 -17.26
C ASP A 176 1.60 -27.74 -16.70
N CYS A 177 1.74 -26.53 -16.16
CA CYS A 177 0.65 -25.83 -15.50
C CYS A 177 -0.47 -25.49 -16.50
N PRO A 178 -1.73 -25.90 -16.26
CA PRO A 178 -2.84 -25.56 -17.14
C PRO A 178 -3.01 -24.05 -17.31
N SER A 179 -3.51 -23.62 -18.47
CA SER A 179 -3.77 -22.20 -18.77
C SER A 179 -4.67 -21.49 -17.73
N SER A 180 -5.49 -22.25 -17.00
CA SER A 180 -6.30 -21.79 -15.90
C SER A 180 -6.55 -22.94 -14.94
N LEU A 181 -6.46 -22.67 -13.64
CA LEU A 181 -6.81 -23.61 -12.58
C LEU A 181 -7.36 -22.89 -11.36
N LEU A 182 -8.21 -23.55 -10.59
CA LEU A 182 -8.71 -23.04 -9.33
C LEU A 182 -7.65 -23.21 -8.22
N PHE A 183 -7.72 -22.33 -7.24
CA PHE A 183 -6.86 -22.39 -6.06
C PHE A 183 -6.91 -23.77 -5.38
N ARG A 184 -8.10 -24.37 -5.26
CA ARG A 184 -8.23 -25.72 -4.69
C ARG A 184 -7.55 -26.80 -5.54
N GLU A 185 -7.62 -26.69 -6.87
CA GLU A 185 -7.05 -27.70 -7.77
C GLU A 185 -5.53 -27.75 -7.64
N ILE A 186 -4.86 -26.59 -7.48
CA ILE A 186 -3.41 -26.58 -7.24
C ILE A 186 -3.06 -27.12 -5.84
N GLU A 187 -3.93 -26.89 -4.84
CA GLU A 187 -3.77 -27.48 -3.50
C GLU A 187 -3.89 -29.02 -3.55
N ASP A 188 -4.85 -29.55 -4.31
CA ASP A 188 -5.05 -30.99 -4.51
C ASP A 188 -3.86 -31.65 -5.25
N LEU A 189 -3.10 -30.88 -6.03
CA LEU A 189 -1.83 -31.30 -6.66
C LEU A 189 -0.62 -31.25 -5.70
N GLY A 190 -0.83 -30.94 -4.42
CA GLY A 190 0.21 -30.96 -3.38
C GLY A 190 0.90 -29.61 -3.14
N PHE A 191 0.46 -28.53 -3.78
CA PHE A 191 0.94 -27.18 -3.44
C PHE A 191 0.18 -26.66 -2.22
N GLY A 192 0.81 -26.72 -1.04
CA GLY A 192 0.24 -26.05 0.14
C GLY A 192 0.02 -24.55 -0.11
N ARG A 193 -1.02 -23.97 0.50
CA ARG A 193 -1.45 -22.57 0.33
C ARG A 193 -0.33 -21.52 0.29
N ASN A 194 0.65 -21.62 1.18
CA ASN A 194 1.78 -20.68 1.21
C ASN A 194 2.74 -20.82 0.02
N ARG A 195 2.86 -22.00 -0.58
CA ARG A 195 3.59 -22.21 -1.84
C ARG A 195 2.83 -21.58 -3.00
N VAL A 196 1.51 -21.68 -3.03
CA VAL A 196 0.68 -20.98 -4.03
C VAL A 196 0.89 -19.46 -3.94
N TYR A 197 0.84 -18.89 -2.72
CA TYR A 197 1.14 -17.47 -2.53
C TYR A 197 2.59 -17.10 -2.90
N THR A 198 3.54 -18.02 -2.70
CA THR A 198 4.93 -17.83 -3.14
C THR A 198 5.03 -17.83 -4.67
N ALA A 199 4.36 -18.76 -5.34
CA ALA A 199 4.27 -18.82 -6.79
C ALA A 199 3.62 -17.56 -7.39
N ILE A 200 2.62 -16.99 -6.71
CA ILE A 200 2.02 -15.69 -7.10
C ILE A 200 3.05 -14.56 -6.96
N ARG A 201 3.71 -14.44 -5.80
CA ARG A 201 4.73 -13.39 -5.55
C ARG A 201 5.93 -13.48 -6.49
N GLU A 202 6.36 -14.69 -6.83
CA GLU A 202 7.49 -14.94 -7.73
C GLU A 202 7.09 -14.90 -9.22
N GLY A 203 5.82 -14.66 -9.55
CA GLY A 203 5.36 -14.51 -10.94
C GLY A 203 5.20 -15.83 -11.71
N TYR A 204 5.21 -16.98 -11.05
CA TYR A 204 4.82 -18.25 -11.69
C TYR A 204 3.32 -18.31 -11.94
N LEU A 205 2.53 -17.77 -11.00
CA LEU A 205 1.08 -17.70 -11.09
C LEU A 205 0.62 -16.25 -11.01
N ALA A 206 -0.52 -15.94 -11.63
CA ALA A 206 -1.24 -14.69 -11.52
C ALA A 206 -2.68 -14.95 -11.10
N ALA A 207 -3.26 -13.99 -10.37
CA ALA A 207 -4.66 -13.98 -10.00
C ALA A 207 -5.22 -12.56 -10.15
N LYS A 208 -6.53 -12.45 -10.44
CA LYS A 208 -7.23 -11.15 -10.40
C LYS A 208 -7.47 -10.76 -8.94
N LEU A 209 -6.57 -9.93 -8.40
CA LEU A 209 -6.58 -9.58 -6.98
C LEU A 209 -7.74 -8.66 -6.59
N ASP A 210 -8.38 -7.95 -7.53
CA ASP A 210 -9.40 -6.93 -7.30
C ASP A 210 -10.84 -7.48 -7.18
N LYS A 211 -11.11 -8.72 -7.62
CA LYS A 211 -12.47 -9.26 -7.71
C LYS A 211 -13.00 -9.83 -6.40
N THR A 212 -12.30 -10.82 -5.85
CA THR A 212 -12.73 -11.53 -4.65
C THR A 212 -11.52 -11.82 -3.77
N PRO A 213 -11.68 -11.85 -2.43
CA PRO A 213 -10.64 -12.38 -1.56
C PRO A 213 -10.27 -13.81 -1.96
N PHE A 214 -9.00 -14.19 -1.79
CA PHE A 214 -8.52 -15.54 -2.05
C PHE A 214 -9.41 -16.58 -1.35
N ASN A 215 -9.85 -17.54 -2.15
CA ASN A 215 -10.65 -18.69 -1.77
C ASN A 215 -10.42 -19.82 -2.78
N ASP A 216 -10.98 -20.98 -2.48
CA ASP A 216 -10.83 -22.22 -3.25
C ASP A 216 -11.24 -22.10 -4.73
N ARG A 217 -12.12 -21.14 -5.07
CA ARG A 217 -12.59 -20.85 -6.44
C ARG A 217 -11.81 -19.72 -7.12
N THR A 218 -10.74 -19.23 -6.51
CA THR A 218 -9.91 -18.20 -7.15
C THR A 218 -9.23 -18.80 -8.35
N VAL A 219 -9.45 -18.19 -9.52
CA VAL A 219 -8.78 -18.58 -10.74
C VAL A 219 -7.33 -18.10 -10.71
N LEU A 220 -6.43 -19.04 -10.91
CA LEU A 220 -4.99 -18.86 -11.08
C LEU A 220 -4.65 -19.13 -12.55
N MET A 221 -3.70 -18.37 -13.08
CA MET A 221 -3.21 -18.53 -14.44
C MET A 221 -1.68 -18.56 -14.40
N PRO A 222 -1.01 -19.36 -15.23
CA PRO A 222 0.43 -19.25 -15.43
C PRO A 222 0.79 -17.83 -15.85
N SER A 223 1.88 -17.29 -15.28
CA SER A 223 2.30 -15.91 -15.52
C SER A 223 3.70 -15.83 -16.15
N ALA A 224 4.37 -16.97 -16.37
CA ALA A 224 5.66 -17.07 -17.06
C ALA A 224 6.74 -16.10 -16.51
N GLY A 225 6.77 -15.91 -15.19
CA GLY A 225 7.68 -15.00 -14.50
C GLY A 225 7.18 -13.54 -14.43
N SER A 226 6.06 -13.20 -15.08
CA SER A 226 5.48 -11.88 -14.99
C SER A 226 4.88 -11.60 -13.61
N THR A 227 5.17 -10.43 -13.08
CA THR A 227 4.66 -9.94 -11.79
C THR A 227 3.74 -8.74 -11.94
N ALA A 228 3.28 -8.45 -13.17
CA ALA A 228 2.43 -7.31 -13.52
C ALA A 228 1.11 -7.27 -12.72
N HIS A 229 0.60 -8.42 -12.27
CA HIS A 229 -0.60 -8.49 -11.43
C HIS A 229 -0.40 -7.92 -10.01
N LEU A 230 0.85 -7.67 -9.59
CA LEU A 230 1.22 -7.02 -8.33
C LEU A 230 1.49 -5.51 -8.49
N GLU A 231 1.58 -5.02 -9.73
CA GLU A 231 1.84 -3.61 -10.08
C GLU A 231 0.56 -2.77 -9.97
N VAL A 232 0.01 -2.69 -8.76
CA VAL A 232 -1.30 -2.06 -8.49
C VAL A 232 -1.21 -0.56 -8.17
N LEU A 233 0.00 -0.02 -8.05
CA LEU A 233 0.24 1.40 -7.78
C LEU A 233 0.41 2.20 -9.08
N PRO A 234 -0.10 3.46 -9.14
CA PRO A 234 0.01 4.33 -10.31
C PRO A 234 1.38 5.03 -10.35
N ILE A 235 2.46 4.27 -10.48
CA ILE A 235 3.86 4.74 -10.42
C ILE A 235 4.64 4.40 -11.67
#